data_AF-A0A8R1WK60-F1
#
_entry.id   AF-A0A8R1WK60-F1
#
_cell.length_a   1.000
_cell.length_b   1.000
_cell.length_c   1.000
_cell.angle_alpha   90.00
_cell.angle_beta   90.00
_cell.angle_gamma   90.00
#
_symmetry.space_group_name_H-M   'P 1'
#
loop_
_entity.id
_entity.type
_entity.pdbx_description
1 polymer ?
#
loop_
_entity_poly.entity_id
_entity_poly.type
_entity_poly.pdbx_seq_one_letter_code
_entity_poly.pdbx_strand_id
1 'polypeptide(L)'
;MSNLEYIQIKDLKAGMKNINAVFIVLDVGPPTLTKEAREVRTLRVADATACVNLSVWDEPGALLQPGDIVRLTRGYASLWRAALTLYSGKSGDIQKVGEFCMLFNEQVNMSEPQATPPAPPAPPSAPARNQQSSAPTTQHNNKSERFTPSATEHGKHAHKTYVRGRGHQRGNNRR
;
A
#
# COMPACT_ATOMS: atom_id res chain seq x y z
N MET A 1 -33.66 -2.88 -10.85
CA MET A 1 -32.88 -2.01 -9.96
C MET A 1 -31.72 -2.84 -9.43
N SER A 2 -30.48 -2.56 -9.84
CA SER A 2 -29.30 -3.25 -9.29
C SER A 2 -29.17 -2.86 -7.81
N ASN A 3 -29.24 -3.84 -6.92
CA ASN A 3 -29.03 -3.62 -5.49
C ASN A 3 -27.55 -3.22 -5.29
N LEU A 4 -27.30 -1.99 -4.85
CA LEU A 4 -25.94 -1.51 -4.57
C LEU A 4 -25.53 -2.10 -3.21
N GLU A 5 -24.54 -2.97 -3.23
CA GLU A 5 -23.93 -3.49 -2.01
C GLU A 5 -22.99 -2.43 -1.42
N TYR A 6 -23.20 -2.11 -0.14
CA TYR A 6 -22.39 -1.16 0.61
C TYR A 6 -21.39 -1.90 1.50
N ILE A 7 -20.14 -1.45 1.46
CA ILE A 7 -19.04 -2.04 2.21
C ILE A 7 -18.78 -1.18 3.46
N GLN A 8 -18.60 -1.84 4.61
CA GLN A 8 -18.24 -1.20 5.87
C GLN A 8 -16.77 -0.79 5.87
N ILE A 9 -16.43 0.29 6.56
CA ILE A 9 -15.07 0.85 6.55
C ILE A 9 -14.03 -0.14 7.08
N LYS A 10 -14.35 -0.90 8.13
CA LYS A 10 -13.43 -1.92 8.69
C LYS A 10 -13.02 -3.00 7.68
N ASP A 11 -13.86 -3.24 6.67
CA ASP A 11 -13.67 -4.31 5.69
C ASP A 11 -12.88 -3.82 4.47
N LEU A 12 -12.56 -2.53 4.41
CA LEU A 12 -11.71 -1.96 3.37
C LEU A 12 -10.30 -2.55 3.41
N LYS A 13 -9.78 -2.86 2.23
CA LYS A 13 -8.42 -3.35 1.97
C LYS A 13 -7.84 -2.62 0.76
N ALA A 14 -6.52 -2.46 0.75
CA ALA A 14 -5.83 -1.87 -0.38
C ALA A 14 -6.06 -2.69 -1.67
N GLY A 15 -6.29 -2.01 -2.79
CA GLY A 15 -6.56 -2.62 -4.09
C GLY A 15 -8.03 -2.89 -4.39
N MET A 16 -8.94 -2.72 -3.41
CA MET A 16 -10.38 -2.83 -3.64
C MET A 16 -10.88 -1.72 -4.57
N LYS A 17 -11.82 -2.08 -5.46
CA LYS A 17 -12.44 -1.20 -6.47
C LYS A 17 -13.95 -1.40 -6.44
N ASN A 18 -14.68 -0.49 -7.10
CA ASN A 18 -16.14 -0.49 -7.15
C ASN A 18 -16.79 -0.46 -5.75
N ILE A 19 -16.14 0.27 -4.83
CA ILE A 19 -16.57 0.40 -3.45
C ILE A 19 -17.75 1.36 -3.40
N ASN A 20 -18.86 0.93 -2.81
CA ASN A 20 -19.92 1.83 -2.40
C ASN A 20 -19.92 1.88 -0.87
N ALA A 21 -19.93 3.07 -0.30
CA ALA A 21 -19.87 3.27 1.15
C ALA A 21 -20.69 4.50 1.53
N VAL A 22 -21.25 4.48 2.73
CA VAL A 22 -21.88 5.64 3.37
C VAL A 22 -21.14 5.89 4.66
N PHE A 23 -20.77 7.14 4.91
CA PHE A 23 -19.97 7.52 6.06
C PHE A 23 -20.24 8.97 6.46
N ILE A 24 -19.93 9.30 7.71
CA ILE A 24 -19.92 10.68 8.21
C ILE A 24 -18.52 11.28 8.11
N VAL A 25 -18.43 12.56 7.75
CA VAL A 25 -17.19 13.33 7.77
C VAL A 25 -16.89 13.76 9.21
N LEU A 26 -15.70 13.42 9.69
CA LEU A 26 -15.23 13.80 11.03
C LEU A 26 -14.40 15.09 10.96
N ASP A 27 -13.40 15.11 10.08
CA ASP A 27 -12.48 16.23 9.93
C ASP A 27 -12.16 16.50 8.46
N VAL A 28 -11.88 17.76 8.14
CA VAL A 28 -11.45 18.21 6.82
C VAL A 28 -10.06 18.82 6.93
N GLY A 29 -9.06 18.17 6.34
CA GLY A 29 -7.68 18.67 6.32
C GLY A 29 -7.51 19.89 5.41
N PRO A 30 -6.39 20.62 5.55
CA PRO A 30 -6.11 21.78 4.72
C PRO A 30 -5.93 21.41 3.24
N PRO A 31 -6.21 22.35 2.33
CA PRO A 31 -6.00 22.15 0.90
C PRO A 31 -4.52 21.98 0.58
N THR A 32 -4.20 20.99 -0.25
CA THR A 32 -2.89 20.80 -0.85
C THR A 32 -2.99 20.99 -2.37
N LEU A 33 -2.12 21.79 -2.95
CA LEU A 33 -2.03 21.97 -4.40
C LEU A 33 -1.09 20.95 -5.02
N THR A 34 -1.55 20.25 -6.06
CA THR A 34 -0.70 19.37 -6.87
C THR A 34 0.13 20.15 -7.88
N LYS A 35 1.07 19.48 -8.55
CA LYS A 35 1.90 20.09 -9.60
C LYS A 35 1.07 20.61 -10.77
N GLU A 36 -0.10 20.02 -10.98
CA GLU A 36 -1.08 20.37 -12.01
C GLU A 36 -2.07 21.46 -11.53
N ALA A 37 -1.78 22.13 -10.42
CA ALA A 37 -2.63 23.16 -9.81
C ALA A 37 -4.05 22.69 -9.46
N ARG A 38 -4.22 21.39 -9.16
CA ARG A 38 -5.46 20.85 -8.61
C ARG A 38 -5.42 20.85 -7.10
N GLU A 39 -6.53 21.17 -6.48
CA GLU A 39 -6.69 21.11 -5.03
C GLU A 39 -7.04 19.67 -4.62
N VAL A 40 -6.36 19.17 -3.59
CA VAL A 40 -6.71 17.91 -2.93
C VAL A 40 -6.80 18.13 -1.43
N ARG A 41 -7.86 17.59 -0.82
CA ARG A 41 -8.02 17.55 0.64
C ARG A 41 -8.06 16.12 1.12
N THR A 42 -7.49 15.90 2.30
CA THR A 42 -7.63 14.65 3.03
C THR A 42 -8.67 14.86 4.12
N LEU A 43 -9.74 14.09 4.07
CA LEU A 43 -10.81 14.08 5.06
C LEU A 43 -10.66 12.84 5.92
N ARG A 44 -11.00 12.94 7.20
CA ARG A 44 -11.20 11.78 8.07
C ARG A 44 -12.69 11.45 8.06
N VAL A 45 -13.05 10.23 7.67
CA VAL A 45 -14.45 9.78 7.56
C VAL A 45 -14.66 8.50 8.33
N ALA A 46 -15.88 8.26 8.81
CA ALA A 46 -16.19 7.09 9.62
C ALA A 46 -17.60 6.54 9.42
N ASP A 47 -17.76 5.27 9.77
CA ASP A 47 -19.04 4.59 9.94
C ASP A 47 -19.04 3.88 11.30
N ALA A 48 -20.10 3.16 11.64
CA ALA A 48 -20.23 2.48 12.93
C ALA A 48 -19.11 1.45 13.22
N THR A 49 -18.28 1.13 12.24
CA THR A 49 -17.27 0.07 12.32
C THR A 49 -15.86 0.60 12.51
N ALA A 50 -15.48 1.67 11.79
CA ALA A 50 -14.13 2.21 11.79
C ALA A 50 -14.07 3.59 11.12
N CYS A 51 -12.91 4.23 11.17
CA CYS A 51 -12.59 5.44 10.42
C CYS A 51 -11.46 5.21 9.40
N VAL A 52 -11.42 6.03 8.35
CA VAL A 52 -10.41 5.99 7.28
C VAL A 52 -10.23 7.39 6.67
N ASN A 53 -9.07 7.62 6.07
CA ASN A 53 -8.78 8.78 5.26
C ASN A 53 -9.49 8.67 3.91
N LEU A 54 -10.10 9.77 3.48
CA LEU A 54 -10.69 9.98 2.16
C LEU A 54 -9.95 11.12 1.47
N SER A 55 -9.42 10.88 0.27
CA SER A 55 -8.82 11.93 -0.55
C SER A 55 -9.82 12.41 -1.59
N VAL A 56 -10.19 13.69 -1.51
CA VAL A 56 -11.16 14.33 -2.40
C VAL A 56 -10.48 15.45 -3.17
N TRP A 57 -10.75 15.51 -4.46
CA TRP A 57 -10.16 16.47 -5.39
C TRP A 57 -11.15 17.58 -5.72
N ASP A 58 -10.60 18.76 -5.98
CA ASP A 58 -11.30 19.95 -6.47
C ASP A 58 -12.50 20.38 -5.60
N GLU A 59 -13.56 20.87 -6.25
CA GLU A 59 -14.74 21.48 -5.64
C GLU A 59 -15.46 20.59 -4.60
N PRO A 60 -15.71 19.29 -4.82
CA PRO A 60 -16.32 18.44 -3.79
C PRO A 60 -15.53 18.43 -2.48
N GLY A 61 -14.19 18.50 -2.54
CA GLY A 61 -13.35 18.54 -1.35
C GLY A 61 -13.51 19.84 -0.57
N ALA A 62 -13.76 20.96 -1.26
CA ALA A 62 -13.95 22.27 -0.63
C ALA A 62 -15.35 22.45 -0.02
N LEU A 63 -16.36 21.75 -0.55
CA LEU A 63 -17.75 21.87 -0.10
C LEU A 63 -18.06 21.01 1.14
N LEU A 64 -17.43 19.85 1.29
CA LEU A 64 -17.68 18.94 2.41
C LEU A 64 -17.24 19.54 3.75
N GLN A 65 -18.08 19.36 4.78
CA GLN A 65 -17.86 19.84 6.15
C GLN A 65 -17.92 18.69 7.18
N PRO A 66 -17.29 18.85 8.35
CA PRO A 66 -17.55 17.97 9.49
C PRO A 66 -19.04 17.81 9.79
N GLY A 67 -19.48 16.58 10.03
CA GLY A 67 -20.88 16.23 10.26
C GLY A 67 -21.67 15.85 9.01
N ASP A 68 -21.16 16.09 7.80
CA ASP A 68 -21.84 15.67 6.57
C ASP A 68 -21.89 14.14 6.45
N ILE A 69 -23.05 13.59 6.09
CA ILE A 69 -23.20 12.19 5.71
C ILE A 69 -23.08 12.09 4.20
N VAL A 70 -22.12 11.30 3.75
CA VAL A 70 -21.70 11.22 2.35
C VAL A 70 -21.87 9.80 1.84
N ARG A 71 -22.45 9.69 0.65
CA ARG A 71 -22.49 8.46 -0.13
C ARG A 71 -21.41 8.51 -1.20
N LEU A 72 -20.48 7.55 -1.12
CA LEU A 72 -19.52 7.27 -2.17
C LEU A 72 -20.02 6.10 -3.03
N THR A 73 -19.93 6.25 -4.35
CA THR A 73 -20.17 5.16 -5.29
C THR A 73 -18.98 4.92 -6.19
N ARG A 74 -18.74 3.66 -6.56
CA ARG A 74 -17.63 3.20 -7.41
C ARG A 74 -16.26 3.76 -7.00
N GLY A 75 -16.03 3.91 -5.70
CA GLY A 75 -14.76 4.29 -5.13
C GLY A 75 -13.70 3.19 -5.24
N TYR A 76 -12.48 3.51 -4.81
CA TYR A 76 -11.39 2.56 -4.67
C TYR A 76 -10.55 2.87 -3.44
N ALA A 77 -9.90 1.85 -2.88
CA ALA A 77 -9.02 1.98 -1.73
C ALA A 77 -7.58 1.64 -2.13
N SER A 78 -6.63 2.49 -1.74
CA SER A 78 -5.21 2.31 -2.04
C SER A 78 -4.35 2.79 -0.88
N LEU A 79 -3.10 2.32 -0.81
CA LEU A 79 -2.14 2.85 0.13
C LEU A 79 -1.53 4.15 -0.40
N TRP A 80 -1.53 5.19 0.41
CA TRP A 80 -0.79 6.43 0.20
C TRP A 80 0.11 6.70 1.39
N ARG A 81 1.43 6.77 1.17
CA ARG A 81 2.41 6.93 2.26
C ARG A 81 2.18 5.93 3.42
N ALA A 82 1.92 4.66 3.07
CA ALA A 82 1.59 3.57 3.98
C ALA A 82 0.25 3.68 4.73
N ALA A 83 -0.59 4.67 4.41
CA ALA A 83 -1.94 4.81 4.96
C ALA A 83 -3.01 4.33 3.97
N LEU A 84 -3.92 3.45 4.41
CA LEU A 84 -5.09 3.10 3.60
C LEU A 84 -5.94 4.35 3.38
N THR A 85 -6.18 4.69 2.12
CA THR A 85 -6.91 5.90 1.74
C THR A 85 -7.98 5.53 0.72
N LEU A 86 -9.18 6.04 0.94
CA LEU A 86 -10.33 5.93 0.06
C LEU A 86 -10.30 7.06 -0.97
N TYR A 87 -10.75 6.77 -2.18
CA TYR A 87 -10.77 7.69 -3.31
C TYR A 87 -12.07 7.54 -4.11
N SER A 88 -12.50 8.63 -4.75
CA SER A 88 -13.53 8.55 -5.79
C SER A 88 -12.97 7.92 -7.07
N GLY A 89 -13.68 6.96 -7.65
CA GLY A 89 -13.30 6.36 -8.92
C GLY A 89 -13.64 7.24 -10.12
N LYS A 90 -13.07 6.92 -11.29
CA LYS A 90 -13.29 7.68 -12.55
C LYS A 90 -14.77 7.84 -12.95
N SER A 91 -15.59 6.84 -12.67
CA SER A 91 -17.04 6.84 -12.90
C SER A 91 -17.82 6.80 -11.58
N GLY A 92 -17.14 7.11 -10.48
CA GLY A 92 -17.70 7.19 -9.16
C GLY A 92 -18.23 8.59 -8.87
N ASP A 93 -18.95 8.68 -7.77
CA ASP A 93 -19.58 9.92 -7.33
C ASP A 93 -19.54 10.04 -5.81
N ILE A 94 -19.46 11.28 -5.33
CA ILE A 94 -19.47 11.66 -3.92
C ILE A 94 -20.65 12.61 -3.74
N GLN A 95 -21.65 12.17 -2.98
CA GLN A 95 -22.86 12.95 -2.76
C GLN A 95 -23.11 13.11 -1.27
N LYS A 96 -23.34 14.35 -0.81
CA LYS A 96 -23.95 14.59 0.51
C LYS A 96 -25.39 14.06 0.47
N VAL A 97 -25.74 13.21 1.42
CA VAL A 97 -27.05 12.56 1.55
C VAL A 97 -27.75 12.85 2.88
N GLY A 98 -27.05 13.49 3.83
CA GLY A 98 -27.58 13.88 5.12
C GLY A 98 -26.53 14.59 5.96
N GLU A 99 -26.83 14.79 7.24
CA GLU A 99 -25.91 15.40 8.21
C GLU A 99 -26.23 14.93 9.65
N PHE A 100 -25.20 14.94 10.50
CA PHE A 100 -25.21 14.75 11.95
C PHE A 100 -25.62 13.35 12.47
N CYS A 101 -26.79 12.85 12.10
CA CYS A 101 -27.39 11.65 12.72
C CYS A 101 -26.89 10.33 12.10
N MET A 102 -25.60 10.02 12.23
CA MET A 102 -25.02 8.73 11.84
C MET A 102 -24.12 8.17 12.96
N LEU A 103 -24.26 6.87 13.25
CA LEU A 103 -23.35 6.19 14.18
C LEU A 103 -21.97 6.04 13.54
N PHE A 104 -20.92 6.35 14.31
CA PHE A 104 -19.54 6.23 13.87
C PHE A 104 -18.59 5.70 14.96
N ASN A 105 -17.47 5.13 14.54
CA ASN A 105 -16.40 4.64 15.39
C ASN A 105 -15.05 5.25 14.96
N GLU A 106 -14.49 6.13 15.80
CA GLU A 106 -13.17 6.74 15.54
C GLU A 106 -12.00 5.92 16.10
N GLN A 107 -12.26 4.96 16.99
CA GLN A 107 -11.19 4.24 17.72
C GLN A 107 -10.44 3.25 16.83
N VAL A 108 -11.08 2.74 15.77
CA VAL A 108 -10.46 1.84 14.79
C VAL A 108 -10.09 2.65 13.56
N ASN A 109 -8.83 3.08 13.46
CA ASN A 109 -8.34 3.83 12.31
C ASN A 109 -7.70 2.90 11.28
N MET A 110 -8.37 2.74 10.13
CA MET A 110 -7.89 1.89 9.03
C MET A 110 -6.72 2.50 8.26
N SER A 111 -6.49 3.80 8.40
CA SER A 111 -5.40 4.54 7.75
C SER A 111 -4.10 4.54 8.54
N GLU A 112 -4.14 4.19 9.82
CA GLU A 112 -2.93 4.05 10.61
C GLU A 112 -2.23 2.72 10.27
N PRO A 113 -0.89 2.70 10.19
CA PRO A 113 -0.15 1.45 10.15
C PRO A 113 -0.49 0.67 11.43
N GLN A 114 -1.20 -0.44 11.29
CA GLN A 114 -1.40 -1.38 12.40
C GLN A 114 -0.01 -1.74 12.93
N ALA A 115 0.25 -1.43 14.20
CA ALA A 115 1.47 -1.84 14.85
C ALA A 115 1.56 -3.36 14.71
N THR A 116 2.60 -3.84 14.02
CA THR A 116 2.85 -5.28 13.91
C THR A 116 2.85 -5.83 15.34
N PRO A 117 2.02 -6.83 15.67
CA PRO A 117 2.10 -7.44 16.99
C PRO A 117 3.55 -7.88 17.22
N PRO A 118 4.10 -7.69 18.43
CA PRO A 118 5.47 -8.07 18.72
C PRO A 118 5.65 -9.55 18.34
N ALA A 119 6.70 -9.84 17.57
CA ALA A 119 6.98 -11.20 17.14
C ALA A 119 6.99 -12.13 18.37
N PRO A 120 6.39 -13.33 18.29
CA PRO A 120 6.44 -14.28 19.39
C PRO A 120 7.91 -14.54 19.76
N PRO A 121 8.23 -14.71 21.06
CA PRO A 121 9.61 -14.95 21.49
C PRO A 121 10.17 -16.17 20.77
N ALA A 122 11.37 -16.01 20.22
CA ALA A 122 12.07 -17.10 19.52
C ALA A 122 12.20 -18.31 20.46
N PRO A 123 11.97 -19.55 19.97
CA PRO A 123 12.18 -20.74 20.79
C PRO A 123 13.66 -20.80 21.23
N PRO A 124 13.95 -21.27 22.46
CA PRO A 124 15.32 -21.36 22.95
C PRO A 124 16.14 -22.25 22.02
N SER A 125 17.26 -21.71 21.54
CA SER A 125 18.24 -22.45 20.74
C SER A 125 18.74 -23.65 21.55
N ALA A 126 18.52 -24.86 21.04
CA ALA A 126 19.06 -26.08 21.62
C ALA A 126 20.59 -25.99 21.76
N PRO A 127 21.19 -26.54 22.83
CA PRO A 127 22.63 -26.44 23.03
C PRO A 127 23.40 -27.20 21.96
N ALA A 128 24.43 -26.54 21.41
CA ALA A 128 25.35 -27.10 20.43
C ALA A 128 26.05 -28.34 21.00
N ARG A 129 25.80 -29.51 20.39
CA ARG A 129 26.53 -30.74 20.73
C ARG A 129 27.90 -30.69 20.09
N ASN A 130 28.90 -30.42 20.91
CA ASN A 130 30.32 -30.46 20.59
C ASN A 130 30.70 -31.90 20.16
N GLN A 131 31.08 -32.09 18.88
CA GLN A 131 31.77 -33.30 18.43
C GLN A 131 33.02 -32.90 17.67
N GLN A 132 34.13 -33.11 18.36
CA GLN A 132 35.48 -32.96 17.87
C GLN A 132 36.04 -34.36 17.67
N SER A 133 36.35 -34.75 16.42
CA SER A 133 37.60 -35.46 16.07
C SER A 133 37.65 -36.00 14.62
N SER A 134 38.82 -35.74 14.00
CA SER A 134 39.60 -36.56 13.04
C SER A 134 39.08 -36.90 11.63
N ALA A 135 39.83 -36.40 10.63
CA ALA A 135 39.92 -36.84 9.23
C ALA A 135 40.82 -38.10 9.08
N PRO A 136 41.23 -38.55 7.87
CA PRO A 136 40.49 -38.88 6.63
C PRO A 136 40.84 -40.29 6.08
N THR A 137 40.01 -40.94 5.25
CA THR A 137 40.51 -41.86 4.20
C THR A 137 39.52 -42.13 3.07
N THR A 138 40.09 -42.20 1.87
CA THR A 138 39.59 -42.57 0.53
C THR A 138 39.06 -44.00 0.43
N GLN A 139 38.05 -44.25 -0.42
CA GLN A 139 38.07 -45.35 -1.39
C GLN A 139 36.96 -45.27 -2.46
N HIS A 140 37.32 -45.86 -3.60
CA HIS A 140 36.79 -45.80 -4.96
C HIS A 140 35.69 -46.86 -5.19
N ASN A 141 34.77 -46.68 -6.16
CA ASN A 141 34.70 -47.50 -7.39
C ASN A 141 33.31 -47.51 -8.10
N ASN A 142 33.34 -47.06 -9.36
CA ASN A 142 32.65 -47.47 -10.60
C ASN A 142 31.22 -48.03 -10.67
N LYS A 143 30.42 -47.43 -11.57
CA LYS A 143 29.95 -47.95 -12.89
C LYS A 143 28.83 -47.04 -13.44
N SER A 144 28.57 -46.82 -14.72
CA SER A 144 29.24 -46.98 -16.02
C SER A 144 28.32 -46.31 -17.07
N GLU A 145 28.92 -45.59 -18.02
CA GLU A 145 28.53 -45.30 -19.43
C GLU A 145 27.05 -45.42 -19.88
N ARG A 146 26.48 -44.57 -20.76
CA ARG A 146 26.94 -44.33 -22.14
C ARG A 146 26.04 -43.34 -22.94
N PHE A 147 26.67 -42.69 -23.93
CA PHE A 147 26.15 -42.07 -25.17
C PHE A 147 25.61 -40.62 -25.20
N THR A 148 26.49 -39.73 -25.69
CA THR A 148 26.29 -38.50 -26.49
C THR A 148 26.01 -38.86 -27.99
N PRO A 149 25.63 -37.96 -28.94
CA PRO A 149 26.05 -36.54 -29.00
C PRO A 149 25.14 -35.47 -29.68
N SER A 150 25.59 -34.20 -29.53
CA SER A 150 25.47 -33.02 -30.43
C SER A 150 24.06 -32.40 -30.62
N ALA A 151 23.83 -31.08 -30.72
CA ALA A 151 24.65 -29.95 -31.14
C ALA A 151 23.95 -28.60 -30.77
N THR A 152 24.73 -27.49 -30.77
CA THR A 152 24.35 -26.08 -31.12
C THR A 152 23.26 -25.38 -30.27
N GLU A 153 23.25 -24.08 -29.94
CA GLU A 153 23.92 -22.83 -30.35
C GLU A 153 23.48 -21.73 -29.33
N HIS A 154 24.24 -20.63 -29.22
CA HIS A 154 23.84 -19.24 -28.86
C HIS A 154 22.96 -18.96 -27.61
N GLY A 155 23.19 -17.92 -26.81
CA GLY A 155 23.91 -16.67 -27.01
C GLY A 155 23.95 -15.85 -25.71
N LYS A 156 24.92 -14.94 -25.68
CA LYS A 156 25.32 -14.08 -24.56
C LYS A 156 24.27 -12.99 -24.28
N HIS A 157 23.95 -12.71 -23.02
CA HIS A 157 23.40 -11.41 -22.61
C HIS A 157 24.23 -10.84 -21.45
N ALA A 158 24.88 -9.71 -21.75
CA ALA A 158 25.78 -8.99 -20.86
C ALA A 158 25.01 -8.13 -19.85
N HIS A 159 25.43 -8.24 -18.60
CA HIS A 159 25.00 -7.46 -17.44
C HIS A 159 25.57 -6.03 -17.53
N LYS A 160 24.73 -5.01 -17.74
CA LYS A 160 25.15 -3.60 -17.60
C LYS A 160 24.86 -3.09 -16.20
N THR A 161 25.91 -3.12 -15.38
CA THR A 161 26.00 -2.41 -14.10
C THR A 161 26.08 -0.90 -14.36
N TYR A 162 25.11 -0.11 -13.89
CA TYR A 162 25.25 1.35 -13.86
C TYR A 162 26.09 1.73 -12.64
N VAL A 163 27.32 2.19 -12.88
CA VAL A 163 28.19 2.78 -11.86
C VAL A 163 27.99 4.29 -11.81
N ARG A 164 27.80 4.75 -10.58
CA ARG A 164 27.58 6.10 -10.09
C ARG A 164 28.79 7.01 -10.42
N GLY A 165 28.60 7.99 -11.28
CA GLY A 165 29.62 9.02 -11.60
C GLY A 165 29.46 10.26 -10.72
N ARG A 166 30.52 10.59 -9.98
CA ARG A 166 30.64 11.72 -9.04
C ARG A 166 31.50 12.81 -9.71
N GLY A 167 31.02 14.06 -9.67
CA GLY A 167 31.84 15.28 -9.73
C GLY A 167 31.99 15.95 -11.10
N HIS A 168 31.64 17.25 -11.17
CA HIS A 168 32.62 18.33 -11.38
C HIS A 168 32.01 19.68 -10.97
N GLN A 169 32.89 20.50 -10.38
CA GLN A 169 32.68 21.80 -9.76
C GLN A 169 33.14 22.92 -10.71
N ARG A 170 32.69 24.16 -10.45
CA ARG A 170 33.01 25.47 -11.09
C ARG A 170 31.96 25.92 -12.12
N GLY A 171 31.46 27.17 -12.12
CA GLY A 171 31.74 28.32 -11.27
C GLY A 171 31.13 29.59 -11.91
N ASN A 172 30.76 30.53 -11.05
CA ASN A 172 30.79 31.98 -11.20
C ASN A 172 29.93 32.74 -12.26
N ASN A 173 29.16 33.68 -11.69
CA ASN A 173 29.05 35.11 -12.06
C ASN A 173 28.31 35.54 -13.36
N ARG A 174 27.18 36.23 -13.21
CA ARG A 174 27.04 37.72 -13.25
C ARG A 174 25.67 38.15 -13.80
N ARG A 175 25.11 39.15 -13.09
CA ARG A 175 24.08 40.14 -13.47
C ARG A 175 22.65 39.65 -13.65
#